data_AF-S9TVL8-F1
#
_entry.id   AF-S9TVL8-F1
#
_cell.length_a   1.000
_cell.length_b   1.000
_cell.length_c   1.000
_cell.angle_alpha   90.00
_cell.angle_beta   90.00
_cell.angle_gamma   90.00
#
_symmetry.space_group_name_H-M   'P 1'
#
loop_
_entity.id
_entity.type
_entity.pdbx_description
1 polymer ?
#
loop_
_entity_poly.entity_id
_entity_poly.type
_entity_poly.pdbx_seq_one_letter_code
_entity_poly.pdbx_strand_id
1 'polypeptide(L)'
;MAEREKEYNRKLSQSVGDAFAIVQKYRERVTSMMQAQWPVEEFVTEPIETMEFDLDGAAKLLGDVESTGPSGTDTLLQWCNSIIRKASDADPYVPLRNFGSDFASGDAFYEIMRFVFGDATISVPAICSRDFRLNRLREVCEEAGMCYVLEPSDFMKIKEDKIALALSELYRLYITRKWKEVTLSYVQKLEEERNSAPVPSQGASSATETVVDEASFRQLLKDCEAHLELAQREESEHAYYERQLTEFSESIGLNEAFLCAQRLSGVPIPHVGKWASRHFWLINFKSLMDLKETVAPHTDAALWTQLLEGPLRQSLCTHAGMSARVFYGYAGEGSKTMSETTFWRFVETSGIVNASLTKEAISSMFDHVASPQLEAAVRTATNKTASEVEILLYATRQEMDMRTITATQFVEVLVHLAIHYYCNTLGLVESVNRFFGSLTIPTASTFSPAMVSFFQYECQEVFRFFVDDLARIFFFYVKQQESSKVVKERSWATQDGGRFGAVLSLSMFVSILRDCEYIADSNMSLRVFKNDGPLRLFITAIQIERLIVSLCKHFARAKPTELTFTLFTDALYTTAYYWCPDPLVPPSRRFAAFLSDMITQLIKVNSKSTLILGEPPAISLEGGKKVTFF
;
A
#
# COMPACT_ATOMS: atom_id res chain seq x y z
N MET A 1 -48.17 74.91 -5.02
CA MET A 1 -46.85 74.87 -4.33
C MET A 1 -46.74 73.67 -3.39
N ALA A 2 -47.74 73.38 -2.55
CA ALA A 2 -47.73 72.22 -1.65
C ALA A 2 -47.52 70.84 -2.31
N GLU A 3 -48.04 70.59 -3.52
CA GLU A 3 -47.82 69.31 -4.21
C GLU A 3 -46.38 69.11 -4.71
N ARG A 4 -45.73 70.18 -5.19
CA ARG A 4 -44.32 70.13 -5.61
C ARG A 4 -43.38 69.88 -4.42
N GLU A 5 -43.70 70.48 -3.27
CA GLU A 5 -42.95 70.29 -2.03
C GLU A 5 -43.13 68.87 -1.47
N LYS A 6 -44.35 68.31 -1.56
CA LYS A 6 -44.64 66.93 -1.17
C LYS A 6 -43.93 65.91 -2.06
N GLU A 7 -43.85 66.18 -3.37
CA GLU A 7 -43.11 65.33 -4.30
C GLU A 7 -41.59 65.43 -4.13
N TYR A 8 -41.07 66.64 -3.85
CA TYR A 8 -39.67 66.87 -3.53
C TYR A 8 -39.27 66.14 -2.24
N ASN A 9 -40.06 66.27 -1.17
CA ASN A 9 -39.82 65.57 0.09
C ASN A 9 -39.86 64.04 -0.08
N ARG A 10 -40.76 63.52 -0.93
CA ARG A 10 -40.80 62.08 -1.25
C ARG A 10 -39.53 61.62 -1.96
N LYS A 11 -39.06 62.37 -2.97
CA LYS A 11 -37.82 62.06 -3.73
C LYS A 11 -36.57 62.18 -2.86
N LEU A 12 -36.54 63.15 -1.94
CA LEU A 12 -35.47 63.34 -0.98
C LEU A 12 -35.43 62.18 0.03
N SER A 13 -36.57 61.81 0.62
CA SER A 13 -36.65 60.65 1.52
C SER A 13 -36.25 59.35 0.84
N GLN A 14 -36.59 59.17 -0.43
CA GLN A 14 -36.17 58.02 -1.21
C GLN A 14 -34.66 58.03 -1.47
N SER A 15 -34.09 59.16 -1.90
CA SER A 15 -32.65 59.28 -2.17
C SER A 15 -31.79 59.15 -0.90
N VAL A 16 -32.29 59.62 0.24
CA VAL A 16 -31.65 59.42 1.56
C VAL A 16 -31.77 57.95 1.99
N GLY A 17 -32.91 57.30 1.75
CA GLY A 17 -33.09 55.87 1.99
C GLY A 17 -32.13 55.00 1.18
N ASP A 18 -31.98 55.32 -0.11
CA ASP A 18 -31.05 54.62 -1.02
C ASP A 18 -29.59 54.82 -0.57
N ALA A 19 -29.22 56.04 -0.15
CA ALA A 19 -27.89 56.33 0.38
C ALA A 19 -27.60 55.57 1.69
N PHE A 20 -28.56 55.51 2.62
CA PHE A 20 -28.41 54.70 3.83
C PHE A 20 -28.29 53.21 3.53
N ALA A 21 -29.05 52.70 2.56
CA ALA A 21 -28.96 51.31 2.13
C ALA A 21 -27.58 50.98 1.52
N ILE A 22 -27.02 51.89 0.72
CA ILE A 22 -25.67 51.74 0.15
C ILE A 22 -24.59 51.80 1.24
N VAL A 23 -24.69 52.74 2.20
CA VAL A 23 -23.75 52.83 3.33
C VAL A 23 -23.83 51.61 4.24
N GLN A 24 -25.03 51.09 4.48
CA GLN A 24 -25.21 49.87 5.26
C GLN A 24 -24.63 48.65 4.53
N LYS A 25 -24.91 48.49 3.23
CA LYS A 25 -24.27 47.46 2.40
C LYS A 25 -22.75 47.60 2.43
N TYR A 26 -22.21 48.82 2.29
CA TYR A 26 -20.77 49.08 2.35
C TYR A 26 -20.19 48.71 3.72
N ARG A 27 -20.87 49.01 4.83
CA ARG A 27 -20.42 48.67 6.18
C ARG A 27 -20.42 47.16 6.45
N GLU A 28 -21.48 46.46 6.06
CA GLU A 28 -21.57 44.99 6.13
C GLU A 28 -20.45 44.37 5.29
N ARG A 29 -20.17 44.95 4.10
CA ARG A 29 -19.14 44.51 3.17
C ARG A 29 -17.71 44.75 3.66
N VAL A 30 -17.40 45.93 4.20
CA VAL A 30 -16.08 46.21 4.79
C VAL A 30 -15.79 45.23 5.94
N THR A 31 -16.84 44.87 6.71
CA THR A 31 -16.71 43.86 7.76
C THR A 31 -16.42 42.46 7.18
N SER A 32 -17.02 42.10 6.04
CA SER A 32 -16.70 40.87 5.27
C SER A 32 -15.31 40.90 4.62
N MET A 33 -14.92 42.02 4.01
CA MET A 33 -13.62 42.21 3.36
C MET A 33 -12.46 42.17 4.36
N MET A 34 -12.64 42.70 5.58
CA MET A 34 -11.65 42.53 6.65
C MET A 34 -11.47 41.07 7.08
N GLN A 35 -12.40 40.17 6.70
CA GLN A 35 -12.29 38.73 6.92
C GLN A 35 -11.77 37.98 5.67
N ALA A 36 -12.03 38.47 4.45
CA ALA A 36 -11.83 37.74 3.18
C ALA A 36 -10.75 38.27 2.21
N GLN A 37 -10.02 39.35 2.51
CA GLN A 37 -8.97 39.90 1.61
C GLN A 37 -7.65 39.13 1.68
N TRP A 38 -7.59 37.95 1.07
CA TRP A 38 -6.36 37.15 0.98
C TRP A 38 -6.14 36.74 -0.48
N PRO A 39 -4.97 37.02 -1.08
CA PRO A 39 -4.70 36.66 -2.47
C PRO A 39 -4.46 35.15 -2.59
N VAL A 40 -5.55 34.39 -2.73
CA VAL A 40 -5.49 32.91 -2.82
C VAL A 40 -5.04 32.42 -4.21
N GLU A 41 -5.04 33.30 -5.21
CA GLU A 41 -4.58 33.02 -6.59
C GLU A 41 -3.12 32.55 -6.68
N GLU A 42 -2.26 32.93 -5.74
CA GLU A 42 -0.86 32.45 -5.70
C GLU A 42 -0.71 31.02 -5.14
N PHE A 43 -1.73 30.53 -4.44
CA PHE A 43 -1.75 29.22 -3.80
C PHE A 43 -2.32 28.14 -4.71
N VAL A 44 -3.30 28.53 -5.54
CA VAL A 44 -3.90 27.70 -6.58
C VAL A 44 -3.09 27.93 -7.85
N THR A 45 -2.18 27.02 -8.17
CA THR A 45 -1.32 27.14 -9.35
C THR A 45 -2.15 27.09 -10.65
N GLU A 46 -2.55 28.27 -11.17
CA GLU A 46 -3.48 28.43 -12.30
C GLU A 46 -4.83 27.71 -12.06
N PRO A 47 -5.91 28.03 -12.79
CA PRO A 47 -7.08 27.17 -12.74
C PRO A 47 -6.56 25.78 -13.04
N ILE A 48 -6.85 24.86 -12.13
CA ILE A 48 -6.79 23.44 -12.39
C ILE A 48 -7.89 23.23 -13.43
N GLU A 49 -7.65 23.67 -14.68
CA GLU A 49 -8.17 22.97 -15.83
C GLU A 49 -7.80 21.55 -15.49
N THR A 50 -8.83 20.77 -15.22
CA THR A 50 -8.77 19.33 -15.33
C THR A 50 -7.91 19.10 -16.55
N MET A 51 -6.62 18.82 -16.32
CA MET A 51 -5.81 18.18 -17.30
C MET A 51 -6.66 16.94 -17.51
N GLU A 52 -7.44 16.96 -18.60
CA GLU A 52 -7.65 15.79 -19.40
C GLU A 52 -6.23 15.32 -19.63
N PHE A 53 -5.74 14.55 -18.65
CA PHE A 53 -4.65 13.65 -18.86
C PHE A 53 -4.99 13.04 -20.20
N ASP A 54 -4.04 13.06 -21.13
CA ASP A 54 -4.11 12.30 -22.35
C ASP A 54 -4.08 10.80 -21.96
N LEU A 55 -5.17 10.42 -21.30
CA LEU A 55 -5.69 9.12 -21.06
C LEU A 55 -6.36 8.71 -22.38
N ASP A 56 -6.29 9.42 -23.50
CA ASP A 56 -7.06 8.99 -24.67
C ASP A 56 -6.58 7.61 -25.20
N GLY A 57 -5.35 7.20 -24.85
CA GLY A 57 -4.87 5.82 -24.94
C GLY A 57 -5.14 4.92 -23.71
N ALA A 58 -5.32 5.48 -22.52
CA ALA A 58 -5.57 4.77 -21.26
C ALA A 58 -7.03 4.79 -20.79
N ALA A 59 -7.77 5.91 -20.76
CA ALA A 59 -9.25 6.08 -20.72
C ALA A 59 -9.98 5.11 -21.66
N LYS A 60 -9.51 4.92 -22.91
CA LYS A 60 -10.07 3.89 -23.81
C LYS A 60 -9.89 2.45 -23.29
N LEU A 61 -8.85 2.19 -22.50
CA LEU A 61 -8.64 0.94 -21.76
C LEU A 61 -9.22 0.99 -20.34
N LEU A 62 -9.53 2.17 -19.81
CA LEU A 62 -9.88 2.43 -18.41
C LEU A 62 -11.38 2.50 -18.16
N GLY A 63 -12.19 2.70 -19.21
CA GLY A 63 -13.65 2.64 -19.21
C GLY A 63 -14.26 3.46 -18.08
N ASP A 64 -14.67 4.70 -18.35
CA ASP A 64 -15.31 5.66 -17.42
C ASP A 64 -15.80 5.03 -16.11
N VAL A 65 -14.87 4.88 -15.17
CA VAL A 65 -15.22 4.60 -13.79
C VAL A 65 -15.62 5.96 -13.27
N GLU A 66 -16.93 6.22 -13.22
CA GLU A 66 -17.51 7.41 -12.59
C GLU A 66 -16.69 7.74 -11.34
N SER A 67 -15.97 8.85 -11.41
CA SER A 67 -15.09 9.28 -10.36
C SER A 67 -15.95 9.53 -9.13
N THR A 68 -15.90 8.63 -8.15
CA THR A 68 -15.92 9.07 -6.75
C THR A 68 -14.93 10.23 -6.67
N GLY A 69 -15.39 11.38 -6.15
CA GLY A 69 -14.70 12.67 -6.23
C GLY A 69 -13.20 12.62 -5.89
N PRO A 70 -12.43 13.65 -6.26
CA PRO A 70 -10.97 13.62 -6.18
C PRO A 70 -10.51 13.13 -4.80
N SER A 71 -9.80 11.99 -4.78
CA SER A 71 -9.25 11.47 -3.54
C SER A 71 -8.10 12.37 -3.09
N GLY A 72 -7.85 12.53 -1.78
CA GLY A 72 -6.76 13.38 -1.28
C GLY A 72 -5.38 13.00 -1.84
N THR A 73 -5.22 11.74 -2.22
CA THR A 73 -4.06 11.21 -2.96
C THR A 73 -3.94 11.79 -4.37
N ASP A 74 -5.05 11.87 -5.11
CA ASP A 74 -5.08 12.43 -6.47
C ASP A 74 -4.81 13.95 -6.40
N THR A 75 -5.38 14.65 -5.41
CA THR A 75 -5.12 16.07 -5.14
C THR A 75 -3.64 16.32 -4.83
N LEU A 76 -3.02 15.49 -4.00
CA LEU A 76 -1.58 15.60 -3.69
C LEU A 76 -0.72 15.36 -4.94
N LEU A 77 -1.07 14.39 -5.77
CA LEU A 77 -0.34 14.07 -7.00
C LEU A 77 -0.47 15.19 -8.04
N GLN A 78 -1.64 15.84 -8.12
CA GLN A 78 -1.87 17.02 -8.95
C GLN A 78 -0.96 18.18 -8.53
N TRP A 79 -0.87 18.46 -7.22
CA TRP A 79 0.05 19.47 -6.70
C TRP A 79 1.52 19.14 -7.02
N CYS A 80 1.93 17.88 -6.87
CA CYS A 80 3.29 17.46 -7.25
C CYS A 80 3.56 17.71 -8.74
N ASN A 81 2.62 17.35 -9.62
CA ASN A 81 2.73 17.57 -11.06
C ASN A 81 2.81 19.06 -11.43
N SER A 82 2.06 19.94 -10.75
CA SER A 82 2.12 21.38 -11.03
C SER A 82 3.50 21.98 -10.72
N ILE A 83 4.18 21.47 -9.68
CA ILE A 83 5.55 21.85 -9.34
C ILE A 83 6.55 21.35 -10.38
N ILE A 84 6.49 20.05 -10.73
CA ILE A 84 7.45 19.45 -11.68
C ILE A 84 7.30 20.09 -13.06
N ARG A 85 6.07 20.42 -13.48
CA ARG A 85 5.82 21.16 -14.72
C ARG A 85 6.49 22.53 -14.73
N LYS A 86 6.49 23.25 -13.59
CA LYS A 86 7.17 24.55 -13.46
C LYS A 86 8.70 24.43 -13.44
N ALA A 87 9.23 23.31 -12.97
CA ALA A 87 10.67 23.06 -12.87
C ALA A 87 11.28 22.45 -14.14
N SER A 88 10.46 21.88 -15.04
CA SER A 88 10.90 21.16 -16.23
C SER A 88 10.90 22.05 -17.47
N ASP A 89 12.09 22.28 -18.03
CA ASP A 89 12.26 22.87 -19.37
C ASP A 89 12.13 21.82 -20.51
N ALA A 90 11.91 20.55 -20.17
CA ALA A 90 11.88 19.45 -21.13
C ALA A 90 10.53 19.34 -21.87
N ASP A 91 10.59 19.26 -23.20
CA ASP A 91 9.48 18.96 -24.10
C ASP A 91 9.71 17.58 -24.78
N PRO A 92 8.82 16.59 -24.61
CA PRO A 92 7.56 16.62 -23.87
C PRO A 92 7.72 16.40 -22.36
N TYR A 93 6.91 17.14 -21.58
CA TYR A 93 6.74 16.94 -20.15
C TYR A 93 6.20 15.54 -19.84
N VAL A 94 6.83 14.84 -18.90
CA VAL A 94 6.37 13.52 -18.43
C VAL A 94 5.74 13.68 -17.05
N PRO A 95 4.39 13.53 -16.92
CA PRO A 95 3.72 13.65 -15.63
C PRO A 95 4.02 12.48 -14.70
N LEU A 96 4.05 12.78 -13.40
CA LEU A 96 4.02 11.80 -12.32
C LEU A 96 2.65 11.10 -12.29
N ARG A 97 2.66 9.77 -12.26
CA ARG A 97 1.48 8.89 -12.27
C ARG A 97 1.26 8.19 -10.94
N ASN A 98 2.29 8.05 -10.11
CA ASN A 98 2.21 7.39 -8.81
C ASN A 98 3.31 7.87 -7.84
N PHE A 99 3.15 7.55 -6.55
CA PHE A 99 4.11 7.88 -5.49
C PHE A 99 5.25 6.87 -5.35
N GLY A 100 5.28 5.84 -6.22
CA GLY A 100 6.21 4.75 -6.17
C GLY A 100 7.32 4.85 -7.20
N SER A 101 7.12 4.26 -8.39
CA SER A 101 8.13 4.19 -9.46
C SER A 101 8.66 5.56 -9.86
N ASP A 102 7.80 6.58 -9.85
CA ASP A 102 8.14 7.91 -10.35
C ASP A 102 8.97 8.69 -9.32
N PHE A 103 8.95 8.26 -8.06
CA PHE A 103 9.75 8.81 -6.97
C PHE A 103 10.96 7.92 -6.62
N ALA A 104 11.06 6.71 -7.18
CA ALA A 104 12.07 5.71 -6.80
C ALA A 104 13.53 6.17 -7.01
N SER A 105 13.78 7.14 -7.91
CA SER A 105 15.11 7.72 -8.11
C SER A 105 15.45 8.82 -7.10
N GLY A 106 14.46 9.37 -6.39
CA GLY A 106 14.57 10.54 -5.54
C GLY A 106 14.52 11.88 -6.27
N ASP A 107 14.54 11.90 -7.61
CA ASP A 107 14.62 13.15 -8.38
C ASP A 107 13.36 14.01 -8.24
N ALA A 108 12.18 13.42 -8.45
CA ALA A 108 10.92 14.14 -8.29
C ALA A 108 10.73 14.68 -6.87
N PHE A 109 11.13 13.91 -5.85
CA PHE A 109 11.08 14.34 -4.46
C PHE A 109 12.01 15.53 -4.19
N TYR A 110 13.23 15.47 -4.73
CA TYR A 110 14.22 16.55 -4.63
C TYR A 110 13.72 17.86 -5.24
N GLU A 111 13.13 17.79 -6.44
CA GLU A 111 12.60 18.98 -7.11
C GLU A 111 11.46 19.64 -6.31
N ILE A 112 10.58 18.83 -5.72
CA ILE A 112 9.51 19.35 -4.85
C ILE A 112 10.11 20.00 -3.60
N MET A 113 11.10 19.38 -2.96
CA MET A 113 11.79 19.98 -1.81
C MET A 113 12.46 21.31 -2.18
N ARG A 114 13.15 21.36 -3.32
CA ARG A 114 13.80 22.57 -3.84
C ARG A 114 12.78 23.69 -4.05
N PHE A 115 11.59 23.36 -4.56
CA PHE A 115 10.51 24.31 -4.73
C PHE A 115 9.96 24.84 -3.39
N VAL A 116 9.73 23.97 -2.40
CA VAL A 116 9.12 24.36 -1.11
C VAL A 116 10.08 25.17 -0.23
N PHE A 117 11.36 24.80 -0.21
CA PHE A 117 12.35 25.43 0.67
C PHE A 117 13.20 26.50 -0.02
N GLY A 118 13.24 26.52 -1.36
CA GLY A 118 14.06 27.43 -2.17
C GLY A 118 15.54 27.13 -2.11
N ASP A 119 16.37 28.16 -2.31
CA ASP A 119 17.86 28.08 -2.31
C ASP A 119 18.48 27.66 -0.96
N ALA A 120 17.66 27.53 0.09
CA ALA A 120 18.09 26.96 1.37
C ALA A 120 18.37 25.45 1.30
N THR A 121 17.93 24.77 0.23
CA THR A 121 18.22 23.34 0.02
C THR A 121 19.61 23.15 -0.56
N ILE A 122 20.37 22.24 0.05
CA ILE A 122 21.75 22.00 -0.39
C ILE A 122 21.74 21.31 -1.76
N SER A 123 22.44 21.91 -2.71
CA SER A 123 22.55 21.43 -4.09
C SER A 123 23.00 19.97 -4.15
N VAL A 124 22.20 19.12 -4.78
CA VAL A 124 22.62 17.78 -5.19
C VAL A 124 23.27 17.92 -6.57
N PRO A 125 24.47 17.34 -6.80
CA PRO A 125 25.09 17.35 -8.12
C PRO A 125 24.18 16.72 -9.17
N ALA A 126 24.10 17.33 -10.36
CA ALA A 126 23.28 16.84 -11.48
C ALA A 126 23.63 15.39 -11.88
N ILE A 127 24.88 14.99 -11.67
CA ILE A 127 25.35 13.61 -11.86
C ILE A 127 25.81 13.09 -10.50
N CYS A 128 24.99 12.25 -9.87
CA CYS A 128 25.34 11.56 -8.64
C CYS A 128 24.75 10.14 -8.64
N SER A 129 25.30 9.25 -7.80
CA SER A 129 24.70 7.93 -7.61
C SER A 129 23.35 8.06 -6.90
N ARG A 130 22.42 7.15 -7.20
CA ARG A 130 21.11 7.12 -6.53
C ARG A 130 21.26 7.08 -5.02
N ASP A 131 22.14 6.22 -4.50
CA ASP A 131 22.32 6.08 -3.05
C ASP A 131 22.86 7.36 -2.41
N PHE A 132 23.76 8.10 -3.09
CA PHE A 132 24.22 9.39 -2.61
C PHE A 132 23.07 10.39 -2.52
N ARG A 133 22.25 10.48 -3.58
CA ARG A 133 21.08 11.38 -3.62
C ARG A 133 20.09 11.07 -2.51
N LEU A 134 19.75 9.80 -2.31
CA LEU A 134 18.78 9.38 -1.29
C LEU A 134 19.28 9.67 0.13
N ASN A 135 20.57 9.43 0.41
CA ASN A 135 21.16 9.80 1.70
C ASN A 135 21.14 11.32 1.89
N ARG A 136 21.41 12.08 0.83
CA ARG A 136 21.40 13.54 0.91
C ARG A 136 20.00 14.09 1.14
N LEU A 137 18.99 13.53 0.47
CA LEU A 137 17.58 13.87 0.71
C LEU A 137 17.18 13.66 2.17
N ARG A 138 17.59 12.53 2.77
CA ARG A 138 17.34 12.26 4.19
C ARG A 138 17.90 13.37 5.08
N GLU A 139 19.17 13.74 4.89
CA GLU A 139 19.82 14.80 5.66
C GLU A 139 19.09 16.14 5.52
N VAL A 140 18.64 16.50 4.32
CA VAL A 140 17.87 17.74 4.10
C VAL A 140 16.50 17.67 4.77
N CYS A 141 15.81 16.53 4.77
CA CYS A 141 14.56 16.37 5.51
C CYS A 141 14.76 16.55 7.02
N GLU A 142 15.86 16.04 7.57
CA GLU A 142 16.23 16.20 8.98
C GLU A 142 16.56 17.65 9.32
N GLU A 143 17.36 18.33 8.49
CA GLU A 143 17.69 19.76 8.64
C GLU A 143 16.44 20.66 8.56
N ALA A 144 15.48 20.30 7.70
CA ALA A 144 14.19 20.98 7.58
C ALA A 144 13.23 20.69 8.74
N GLY A 145 13.57 19.76 9.64
CA GLY A 145 12.73 19.38 10.78
C GLY A 145 11.44 18.66 10.40
N MET A 146 11.45 17.91 9.28
CA MET A 146 10.29 17.11 8.86
C MET A 146 10.02 15.96 9.84
N CYS A 147 8.74 15.71 10.13
CA CYS A 147 8.29 14.56 10.92
C CYS A 147 8.50 13.24 10.15
N TYR A 148 8.28 13.24 8.84
CA TYR A 148 8.39 12.07 7.98
C TYR A 148 9.72 12.04 7.25
N VAL A 149 10.80 11.70 7.97
CA VAL A 149 12.13 11.50 7.38
C VAL A 149 12.16 10.18 6.62
N LEU A 150 12.37 10.25 5.31
CA LEU A 150 12.45 9.08 4.42
C LEU A 150 13.86 8.51 4.42
N GLU A 151 13.97 7.20 4.66
CA GLU A 151 15.24 6.48 4.51
C GLU A 151 15.46 6.08 3.05
N PRO A 152 16.72 5.90 2.58
CA PRO A 152 16.98 5.39 1.23
C PRO A 152 16.25 4.09 0.92
N SER A 153 16.09 3.23 1.94
CA SER A 153 15.36 1.97 1.81
C SER A 153 13.86 2.15 1.48
N ASP A 154 13.26 3.29 1.82
CA ASP A 154 11.85 3.57 1.56
C ASP A 154 11.61 3.84 0.05
N PHE A 155 12.56 4.49 -0.64
CA PHE A 155 12.54 4.65 -2.09
C PHE A 155 12.87 3.35 -2.83
N MET A 156 13.89 2.63 -2.35
CA MET A 156 14.32 1.36 -2.95
C MET A 156 13.22 0.29 -2.93
N LYS A 157 12.41 0.29 -1.86
CA LYS A 157 11.30 -0.64 -1.65
C LYS A 157 9.96 -0.08 -2.10
N ILE A 158 9.93 1.14 -2.66
CA ILE A 158 8.72 1.79 -3.19
C ILE A 158 7.62 1.85 -2.12
N LYS A 159 7.94 2.42 -0.95
CA LYS A 159 6.96 2.61 0.13
C LYS A 159 6.11 3.85 -0.13
N GLU A 160 5.13 3.70 -1.01
CA GLU A 160 4.28 4.81 -1.46
C GLU A 160 3.58 5.53 -0.31
N ASP A 161 3.14 4.82 0.73
CA ASP A 161 2.50 5.42 1.90
C ASP A 161 3.40 6.41 2.63
N LYS A 162 4.67 6.05 2.87
CA LYS A 162 5.64 6.95 3.47
C LYS A 162 5.95 8.15 2.58
N ILE A 163 6.14 7.92 1.28
CA ILE A 163 6.43 8.98 0.32
C ILE A 163 5.25 9.96 0.27
N ALA A 164 4.01 9.46 0.23
CA ALA A 164 2.81 10.28 0.29
C ALA A 164 2.71 11.07 1.61
N LEU A 165 2.99 10.46 2.77
CA LEU A 165 3.02 11.16 4.06
C LEU A 165 4.03 12.31 4.08
N ALA A 166 5.25 12.08 3.59
CA ALA A 166 6.27 13.12 3.51
C ALA A 166 5.87 14.24 2.54
N LEU A 167 5.23 13.92 1.41
CA LEU A 167 4.72 14.91 0.47
C LEU A 167 3.54 15.71 1.02
N SER A 168 2.63 15.09 1.78
CA SER A 168 1.55 15.79 2.50
C SER A 168 2.13 16.79 3.50
N GLU A 169 3.18 16.40 4.22
CA GLU A 169 3.89 17.32 5.13
C GLU A 169 4.55 18.48 4.36
N LEU A 170 5.19 18.21 3.23
CA LEU A 170 5.77 19.26 2.37
C LEU A 170 4.69 20.23 1.87
N TYR A 171 3.52 19.73 1.46
CA TYR A 171 2.39 20.55 1.06
C TYR A 171 1.94 21.45 2.23
N ARG A 172 1.76 20.90 3.43
CA ARG A 172 1.39 21.68 4.63
C ARG A 172 2.42 22.76 4.96
N LEU A 173 3.71 22.45 4.87
CA LEU A 173 4.79 23.41 5.09
C LEU A 173 4.78 24.52 4.03
N TYR A 174 4.56 24.16 2.76
CA TYR A 174 4.42 25.10 1.65
C TYR A 174 3.28 26.08 1.90
N ILE A 175 2.07 25.59 2.17
CA ILE A 175 0.89 26.42 2.45
C ILE A 175 1.16 27.32 3.66
N THR A 176 1.68 26.77 4.77
CA THR A 176 1.98 27.55 5.98
C THR A 176 3.00 28.66 5.71
N ARG A 177 4.05 28.38 4.93
CA ARG A 177 5.08 29.35 4.59
C ARG A 177 4.52 30.46 3.69
N LYS A 178 3.79 30.08 2.65
CA LYS A 178 3.15 31.03 1.75
C LYS A 178 2.10 31.88 2.47
N TRP A 179 1.35 31.29 3.41
CA TRP A 179 0.46 32.02 4.32
C TRP A 179 1.23 33.10 5.08
N LYS A 180 2.35 32.75 5.71
CA LYS A 180 3.20 33.72 6.43
C LYS A 180 3.74 34.81 5.51
N GLU A 181 4.24 34.46 4.32
CA GLU A 181 4.77 35.42 3.34
C GLU A 181 3.70 36.45 2.92
N VAL A 182 2.49 35.98 2.62
CA VAL A 182 1.36 36.83 2.24
C VAL A 182 0.89 37.70 3.41
N THR A 183 0.73 37.13 4.61
CA THR A 183 0.35 37.91 5.81
C THR A 183 1.39 38.99 6.11
N LEU A 184 2.69 38.68 6.01
CA LEU A 184 3.75 39.66 6.24
C LEU A 184 3.76 40.76 5.18
N SER A 185 3.62 40.41 3.90
CA SER A 185 3.51 41.38 2.80
C SER A 185 2.32 42.31 2.97
N TYR A 186 1.16 41.78 3.41
CA TYR A 186 -0.03 42.58 3.67
C TYR A 186 0.14 43.50 4.88
N VAL A 187 0.70 43.01 5.98
CA VAL A 187 1.02 43.85 7.15
C VAL A 187 1.99 44.96 6.77
N GLN A 188 3.01 44.67 5.96
CA GLN A 188 3.95 45.67 5.45
C GLN A 188 3.26 46.71 4.58
N LYS A 189 2.38 46.32 3.66
CA LYS A 189 1.59 47.26 2.84
C LYS A 189 0.70 48.15 3.71
N LEU A 190 0.02 47.60 4.72
CA LEU A 190 -0.78 48.39 5.65
C LEU A 190 0.07 49.36 6.48
N GLU A 191 1.27 48.95 6.90
CA GLU A 191 2.22 49.81 7.59
C GLU A 191 2.75 50.92 6.66
N GLU A 192 3.04 50.59 5.40
CA GLU A 192 3.47 51.54 4.38
C GLU A 192 2.36 52.55 4.04
N GLU A 193 1.10 52.12 3.89
CA GLU A 193 -0.05 52.99 3.70
C GLU A 193 -0.30 53.88 4.92
N ARG A 194 -0.15 53.35 6.13
CA ARG A 194 -0.25 54.12 7.37
C ARG A 194 0.88 55.16 7.52
N ASN A 195 2.09 54.81 7.09
CA ASN A 195 3.26 55.69 7.18
C ASN A 195 3.34 56.68 6.00
N SER A 196 2.69 56.35 4.88
CA SER A 196 2.54 57.21 3.69
C SER A 196 1.29 58.09 3.77
N ALA A 197 0.36 57.80 4.69
CA ALA A 197 -0.73 58.70 5.02
C ALA A 197 -0.13 60.02 5.54
N PRO A 198 -0.36 61.16 4.87
CA PRO A 198 0.19 62.42 5.31
C PRO A 198 -0.31 62.68 6.74
N VAL A 199 0.64 62.95 7.65
CA VAL A 199 0.34 63.56 8.95
C VAL A 199 -0.64 64.69 8.68
N PRO A 200 -1.83 64.71 9.31
CA PRO A 200 -2.80 65.75 9.06
C PRO A 200 -2.20 67.08 9.55
N SER A 201 -1.52 67.78 8.65
CA SER A 201 -1.37 69.21 8.75
C SER A 201 -2.79 69.76 8.78
N GLN A 202 -3.17 70.28 9.93
CA GLN A 202 -4.40 71.05 10.12
C GLN A 202 -4.58 72.00 8.93
N GLY A 203 -5.45 71.66 7.98
CA GLY A 203 -5.64 72.49 6.78
C GLY A 203 -6.06 71.82 5.48
N ALA A 204 -6.11 70.48 5.38
CA ALA A 204 -6.67 69.82 4.20
C ALA A 204 -7.84 68.93 4.59
N SER A 205 -9.03 69.54 4.56
CA SER A 205 -10.30 68.83 4.49
C SER A 205 -10.16 67.72 3.45
N SER A 206 -10.51 66.49 3.83
CA SER A 206 -11.03 65.50 2.89
C SER A 206 -11.95 66.26 1.93
N ALA A 207 -11.73 66.15 0.62
CA ALA A 207 -12.69 66.64 -0.34
C ALA A 207 -13.95 65.77 -0.21
N THR A 208 -14.79 66.08 0.79
CA THR A 208 -16.22 65.96 0.67
C THR A 208 -16.56 66.77 -0.56
N GLU A 209 -16.70 66.10 -1.71
CA GLU A 209 -17.36 66.69 -2.87
C GLU A 209 -18.71 67.21 -2.36
N THR A 210 -18.81 68.52 -2.20
CA THR A 210 -20.07 69.15 -1.88
C THR A 210 -20.94 68.99 -3.12
N VAL A 211 -21.73 67.93 -3.14
CA VAL A 211 -22.69 67.66 -4.19
C VAL A 211 -23.78 68.73 -4.12
N VAL A 212 -23.81 69.63 -5.11
CA VAL A 212 -24.72 70.80 -5.11
C VAL A 212 -26.04 70.50 -5.84
N ASP A 213 -26.15 69.39 -6.58
CA ASP A 213 -27.36 69.03 -7.34
C ASP A 213 -27.79 67.54 -7.21
N GLU A 214 -29.09 67.27 -7.42
CA GLU A 214 -29.70 65.93 -7.29
C GLU A 214 -29.17 64.92 -8.33
N ALA A 215 -28.77 65.39 -9.51
CA ALA A 215 -28.29 64.54 -10.59
C ALA A 215 -26.89 63.99 -10.29
N SER A 216 -26.01 64.84 -9.75
CA SER A 216 -24.66 64.53 -9.29
C SER A 216 -24.69 63.64 -8.06
N PHE A 217 -25.68 63.81 -7.16
CA PHE A 217 -25.87 62.89 -6.03
C PHE A 217 -26.25 61.49 -6.50
N ARG A 218 -27.15 61.39 -7.48
CA ARG A 218 -27.53 60.10 -8.07
C ARG A 218 -26.40 59.45 -8.87
N GLN A 219 -25.55 60.24 -9.51
CA GLN A 219 -24.37 59.73 -10.20
C GLN A 219 -23.35 59.17 -9.20
N LEU A 220 -23.08 59.90 -8.10
CA LEU A 220 -22.22 59.42 -7.02
C LEU A 220 -22.75 58.13 -6.39
N LEU A 221 -24.07 58.00 -6.19
CA LEU A 221 -24.67 56.75 -5.70
C LEU A 221 -24.48 55.59 -6.69
N LYS A 222 -24.62 55.83 -7.99
CA LYS A 222 -24.36 54.81 -9.03
C LYS A 222 -22.90 54.41 -9.11
N ASP A 223 -21.99 55.36 -8.99
CA ASP A 223 -20.54 55.08 -9.02
C ASP A 223 -20.14 54.26 -7.79
N CYS A 224 -20.69 54.59 -6.60
CA CYS A 224 -20.55 53.79 -5.39
C CYS A 224 -21.14 52.38 -5.53
N GLU A 225 -22.30 52.22 -6.17
CA GLU A 225 -22.89 50.92 -6.47
C GLU A 225 -22.01 50.11 -7.44
N ALA A 226 -21.47 50.73 -8.49
CA ALA A 226 -20.57 50.08 -9.44
C ALA A 226 -19.25 49.63 -8.78
N HIS A 227 -18.67 50.46 -7.91
CA HIS A 227 -17.51 50.08 -7.11
C HIS A 227 -17.81 48.94 -6.15
N LEU A 228 -19.00 48.92 -5.54
CA LEU A 228 -19.47 47.80 -4.73
C LEU A 228 -19.62 46.53 -5.57
N GLU A 229 -20.22 46.57 -6.75
CA GLU A 229 -20.36 45.38 -7.62
C GLU A 229 -19.00 44.82 -8.07
N LEU A 230 -18.05 45.70 -8.43
CA LEU A 230 -16.71 45.29 -8.84
C LEU A 230 -15.97 44.58 -7.71
N ALA A 231 -15.96 45.19 -6.52
CA ALA A 231 -15.41 44.56 -5.33
C ALA A 231 -16.14 43.24 -4.97
N GLN A 232 -17.37 43.00 -5.48
CA GLN A 232 -18.17 41.82 -5.12
C GLN A 232 -17.76 40.64 -5.96
N ARG A 233 -17.44 40.92 -7.23
CA ARG A 233 -16.88 39.93 -8.14
C ARG A 233 -15.50 39.50 -7.65
N GLU A 234 -14.64 40.45 -7.31
CA GLU A 234 -13.32 40.16 -6.73
C GLU A 234 -13.43 39.35 -5.42
N GLU A 235 -14.35 39.68 -4.51
CA GLU A 235 -14.59 38.90 -3.29
C GLU A 235 -15.11 37.48 -3.58
N SER A 236 -16.01 37.34 -4.56
CA SER A 236 -16.54 36.02 -4.95
C SER A 236 -15.49 35.11 -5.57
N GLU A 237 -14.52 35.67 -6.29
CA GLU A 237 -13.37 34.92 -6.85
C GLU A 237 -12.39 34.52 -5.74
N HIS A 238 -12.04 35.43 -4.82
CA HIS A 238 -11.17 35.11 -3.68
C HIS A 238 -11.78 34.06 -2.75
N ALA A 239 -13.06 34.19 -2.39
CA ALA A 239 -13.76 33.22 -1.55
C ALA A 239 -13.87 31.85 -2.23
N TYR A 240 -13.96 31.82 -3.56
CA TYR A 240 -13.93 30.58 -4.33
C TYR A 240 -12.58 29.87 -4.23
N TYR A 241 -11.47 30.59 -4.39
CA TYR A 241 -10.13 30.01 -4.26
C TYR A 241 -9.79 29.61 -2.82
N GLU A 242 -10.20 30.39 -1.82
CA GLU A 242 -10.03 30.05 -0.39
C GLU A 242 -10.75 28.74 -0.05
N ARG A 243 -11.98 28.61 -0.56
CA ARG A 243 -12.77 27.39 -0.42
C ARG A 243 -12.07 26.20 -1.08
N GLN A 244 -11.58 26.36 -2.31
CA GLN A 244 -10.82 25.30 -2.97
C GLN A 244 -9.57 24.89 -2.17
N LEU A 245 -8.79 25.85 -1.69
CA LEU A 245 -7.58 25.59 -0.92
C LEU A 245 -7.90 24.85 0.39
N THR A 246 -9.00 25.22 1.04
CA THR A 246 -9.50 24.57 2.25
C THR A 246 -9.93 23.13 1.94
N GLU A 247 -10.75 22.93 0.91
CA GLU A 247 -11.18 21.59 0.47
C GLU A 247 -9.97 20.70 0.10
N PHE A 248 -8.95 21.27 -0.56
CA PHE A 248 -7.72 20.57 -0.91
C PHE A 248 -6.92 20.18 0.34
N SER A 249 -6.75 21.11 1.26
CA SER A 249 -5.99 20.90 2.49
C SER A 249 -6.67 19.92 3.43
N GLU A 250 -8.00 19.97 3.54
CA GLU A 250 -8.80 18.99 4.28
C GLU A 250 -8.70 17.60 3.66
N SER A 251 -8.81 17.49 2.33
CA SER A 251 -8.70 16.21 1.62
C SER A 251 -7.32 15.55 1.82
N ILE A 252 -6.24 16.32 1.68
CA ILE A 252 -4.87 15.86 1.93
C ILE A 252 -4.68 15.47 3.41
N GLY A 253 -5.16 16.29 4.35
CA GLY A 253 -5.05 16.05 5.78
C GLY A 253 -5.81 14.82 6.26
N LEU A 254 -7.03 14.57 5.73
CA LEU A 254 -7.79 13.34 6.00
C LEU A 254 -7.04 12.11 5.50
N ASN A 255 -6.44 12.18 4.30
CA ASN A 255 -5.66 11.09 3.74
C ASN A 255 -4.37 10.83 4.55
N GLU A 256 -3.66 11.88 4.96
CA GLU A 256 -2.49 11.79 5.83
C GLU A 256 -2.84 11.10 7.17
N ALA A 257 -3.90 11.55 7.82
CA ALA A 257 -4.38 10.96 9.07
C ALA A 257 -4.76 9.47 8.90
N PHE A 258 -5.40 9.12 7.79
CA PHE A 258 -5.74 7.74 7.46
C PHE A 258 -4.48 6.87 7.26
N LEU A 259 -3.52 7.33 6.44
CA LEU A 259 -2.26 6.61 6.22
C LEU A 259 -1.48 6.43 7.52
N CYS A 260 -1.40 7.47 8.35
CA CYS A 260 -0.74 7.44 9.65
C CYS A 260 -1.42 6.40 10.57
N ALA A 261 -2.76 6.42 10.67
CA ALA A 261 -3.52 5.50 11.49
C ALA A 261 -3.33 4.03 11.05
N GLN A 262 -3.27 3.76 9.74
CA GLN A 262 -3.04 2.41 9.21
C GLN A 262 -1.61 1.92 9.52
N ARG A 263 -0.60 2.80 9.48
CA ARG A 263 0.77 2.45 9.90
C ARG A 263 0.84 2.18 11.41
N LEU A 264 0.19 3.01 12.24
CA LEU A 264 0.15 2.83 13.69
C LEU A 264 -0.56 1.53 14.10
N SER A 265 -1.54 1.07 13.32
CA SER A 265 -2.20 -0.22 13.54
C SER A 265 -1.38 -1.42 13.03
N GLY A 266 -0.22 -1.19 12.41
CA GLY A 266 0.67 -2.22 11.88
C GLY A 266 0.24 -2.77 10.52
N VAL A 267 -0.61 -2.05 9.78
CA VAL A 267 -1.12 -2.45 8.46
C VAL A 267 -0.83 -1.33 7.45
N PRO A 268 0.44 -1.16 7.00
CA PRO A 268 0.79 -0.12 6.04
C PRO A 268 0.03 -0.31 4.72
N ILE A 269 -0.26 0.79 4.01
CA ILE A 269 -0.93 0.74 2.69
C ILE A 269 0.14 0.67 1.60
N PRO A 270 0.25 -0.44 0.85
CA PRO A 270 1.34 -0.60 -0.12
C PRO A 270 1.24 0.34 -1.31
N HIS A 271 0.01 0.59 -1.79
CA HIS A 271 -0.30 1.42 -2.96
C HIS A 271 -1.34 2.45 -2.58
N VAL A 272 -1.00 3.73 -2.66
CA VAL A 272 -1.88 4.83 -2.24
C VAL A 272 -2.72 5.30 -3.43
N GLY A 273 -2.14 5.30 -4.63
CA GLY A 273 -2.80 5.78 -5.87
C GLY A 273 -3.54 4.71 -6.65
N LYS A 274 -4.58 5.13 -7.40
CA LYS A 274 -5.34 4.25 -8.33
C LYS A 274 -4.45 3.62 -9.41
N TRP A 275 -3.46 4.37 -9.88
CA TRP A 275 -2.53 3.88 -10.90
C TRP A 275 -1.61 2.77 -10.36
N ALA A 276 -1.10 2.93 -9.14
CA ALA A 276 -0.23 1.96 -8.50
C ALA A 276 -0.98 0.65 -8.19
N SER A 277 -2.26 0.76 -7.79
CA SER A 277 -3.12 -0.39 -7.49
C SER A 277 -3.67 -1.10 -8.73
N ARG A 278 -3.42 -0.60 -9.94
CA ARG A 278 -3.96 -1.16 -11.21
C ARG A 278 -3.72 -2.65 -11.40
N HIS A 279 -2.59 -3.14 -10.92
CA HIS A 279 -2.22 -4.56 -11.04
C HIS A 279 -3.14 -5.48 -10.22
N PHE A 280 -3.94 -4.92 -9.32
CA PHE A 280 -4.89 -5.64 -8.47
C PHE A 280 -6.34 -5.56 -8.96
N TRP A 281 -6.61 -4.92 -10.11
CA TRP A 281 -7.97 -4.87 -10.66
C TRP A 281 -8.02 -4.93 -12.19
N LEU A 282 -6.89 -4.78 -12.89
CA LEU A 282 -6.75 -5.15 -14.29
C LEU A 282 -6.44 -6.65 -14.39
N ILE A 283 -7.44 -7.43 -14.80
CA ILE A 283 -7.29 -8.86 -15.08
C ILE A 283 -7.44 -9.09 -16.59
N ASN A 284 -6.72 -10.07 -17.12
CA ASN A 284 -6.94 -10.53 -18.49
C ASN A 284 -8.29 -11.27 -18.57
N PHE A 285 -9.33 -10.64 -19.11
CA PHE A 285 -10.66 -11.25 -19.19
C PHE A 285 -10.71 -12.56 -19.96
N LYS A 286 -9.75 -12.81 -20.87
CA LYS A 286 -9.64 -14.09 -21.58
C LYS A 286 -9.32 -15.25 -20.64
N SER A 287 -8.65 -14.99 -19.52
CA SER A 287 -8.31 -16.03 -18.55
C SER A 287 -9.46 -16.38 -17.60
N LEU A 288 -10.57 -15.62 -17.63
CA LEU A 288 -11.80 -15.92 -16.87
C LEU A 288 -12.90 -16.52 -17.74
N MET A 289 -12.58 -16.97 -18.96
CA MET A 289 -13.58 -17.51 -19.89
C MET A 289 -14.09 -18.88 -19.49
N ASP A 290 -13.30 -19.66 -18.75
CA ASP A 290 -13.69 -20.95 -18.16
C ASP A 290 -14.79 -20.77 -17.09
N LEU A 291 -14.75 -19.67 -16.32
CA LEU A 291 -15.81 -19.34 -15.36
C LEU A 291 -17.17 -19.11 -16.04
N LYS A 292 -17.19 -18.73 -17.33
CA LYS A 292 -18.44 -18.56 -18.09
C LYS A 292 -19.21 -19.88 -18.14
N GLU A 293 -18.54 -20.98 -18.42
CA GLU A 293 -19.16 -22.32 -18.52
C GLU A 293 -19.78 -22.74 -17.18
N THR A 294 -19.20 -22.27 -16.08
CA THR A 294 -19.61 -22.65 -14.72
C THR A 294 -20.70 -21.72 -14.16
N VAL A 295 -20.57 -20.42 -14.36
CA VAL A 295 -21.42 -19.39 -13.72
C VAL A 295 -22.58 -18.97 -14.62
N ALA A 296 -22.38 -18.96 -15.93
CA ALA A 296 -23.33 -18.40 -16.89
C ALA A 296 -23.26 -19.10 -18.26
N PRO A 297 -23.49 -20.44 -18.34
CA PRO A 297 -23.24 -21.24 -19.54
C PRO A 297 -24.10 -20.81 -20.75
N HIS A 298 -25.28 -20.23 -20.50
CA HIS A 298 -26.21 -19.79 -21.54
C HIS A 298 -26.06 -18.31 -21.92
N THR A 299 -25.15 -17.58 -21.28
CA THR A 299 -24.93 -16.16 -21.58
C THR A 299 -24.10 -16.02 -22.85
N ASP A 300 -24.45 -15.02 -23.67
CA ASP A 300 -23.67 -14.71 -24.88
C ASP A 300 -22.24 -14.25 -24.51
N ALA A 301 -21.28 -14.53 -25.38
CA ALA A 301 -19.88 -14.14 -25.17
C ALA A 301 -19.72 -12.62 -25.08
N ALA A 302 -20.51 -11.84 -25.84
CA ALA A 302 -20.47 -10.38 -25.76
C ALA A 302 -20.98 -9.87 -24.40
N LEU A 303 -22.09 -10.42 -23.90
CA LEU A 303 -22.64 -10.07 -22.59
C LEU A 303 -21.69 -10.49 -21.44
N TRP A 304 -21.03 -11.64 -21.56
CA TRP A 304 -19.99 -12.05 -20.60
C TRP A 304 -18.82 -11.06 -20.60
N THR A 305 -18.36 -10.65 -21.78
CA THR A 305 -17.27 -9.67 -21.89
C THR A 305 -17.65 -8.32 -21.28
N GLN A 306 -18.89 -7.85 -21.50
CA GLN A 306 -19.41 -6.64 -20.85
C GLN A 306 -19.46 -6.74 -19.31
N LEU A 307 -19.86 -7.89 -18.78
CA LEU A 307 -19.86 -8.14 -17.33
C LEU A 307 -18.44 -8.05 -16.73
N LEU A 308 -17.45 -8.58 -17.46
CA LEU A 308 -16.06 -8.57 -17.06
C LEU A 308 -15.46 -7.15 -17.14
N GLU A 309 -15.69 -6.44 -18.25
CA GLU A 309 -15.13 -5.12 -18.53
C GLU A 309 -15.71 -4.00 -17.66
N GLY A 310 -16.97 -4.10 -17.25
CA GLY A 310 -17.63 -3.10 -16.39
C GLY A 310 -17.78 -3.57 -14.94
N PRO A 311 -18.86 -4.30 -14.59
CA PRO A 311 -19.19 -4.63 -13.20
C PRO A 311 -18.10 -5.34 -12.40
N LEU A 312 -17.46 -6.37 -12.96
CA LEU A 312 -16.39 -7.09 -12.25
C LEU A 312 -15.20 -6.17 -12.01
N ARG A 313 -14.76 -5.43 -13.04
CA ARG A 313 -13.67 -4.48 -12.94
C ARG A 313 -13.91 -3.44 -11.84
N GLN A 314 -15.13 -2.89 -11.75
CA GLN A 314 -15.50 -1.93 -10.71
C GLN A 314 -15.44 -2.53 -9.31
N SER A 315 -15.93 -3.77 -9.14
CA SER A 315 -15.81 -4.53 -7.89
C SER A 315 -14.34 -4.73 -7.49
N LEU A 316 -13.50 -5.20 -8.42
CA LEU A 316 -12.07 -5.39 -8.17
C LEU A 316 -11.37 -4.07 -7.84
N CYS A 317 -11.70 -2.98 -8.53
CA CYS A 317 -11.16 -1.66 -8.24
C CYS A 317 -11.51 -1.21 -6.81
N THR A 318 -12.73 -1.48 -6.37
CA THR A 318 -13.19 -1.19 -5.00
C THR A 318 -12.41 -1.99 -3.95
N HIS A 319 -12.05 -3.24 -4.28
CA HIS A 319 -11.31 -4.14 -3.39
C HIS A 319 -9.79 -4.16 -3.62
N ALA A 320 -9.26 -3.31 -4.49
CA ALA A 320 -7.84 -3.31 -4.86
C ALA A 320 -6.93 -3.07 -3.66
N GLY A 321 -7.32 -2.18 -2.74
CA GLY A 321 -6.59 -1.91 -1.51
C GLY A 321 -6.50 -3.14 -0.59
N MET A 322 -7.58 -3.90 -0.45
CA MET A 322 -7.58 -5.16 0.33
C MET A 322 -6.69 -6.20 -0.34
N SER A 323 -6.82 -6.37 -1.65
CA SER A 323 -6.03 -7.31 -2.45
C SER A 323 -4.53 -7.04 -2.33
N ALA A 324 -4.14 -5.77 -2.45
CA ALA A 324 -2.76 -5.34 -2.28
C ALA A 324 -2.26 -5.63 -0.85
N ARG A 325 -3.05 -5.30 0.18
CA ARG A 325 -2.66 -5.56 1.59
C ARG A 325 -2.44 -7.05 1.86
N VAL A 326 -3.32 -7.92 1.35
CA VAL A 326 -3.13 -9.37 1.44
C VAL A 326 -1.86 -9.75 0.69
N PHE A 327 -1.69 -9.32 -0.57
CA PHE A 327 -0.54 -9.69 -1.38
C PHE A 327 0.79 -9.34 -0.71
N TYR A 328 0.98 -8.07 -0.32
CA TYR A 328 2.22 -7.62 0.31
C TYR A 328 2.36 -8.08 1.76
N GLY A 329 1.25 -8.34 2.45
CA GLY A 329 1.26 -8.91 3.80
C GLY A 329 1.91 -10.30 3.84
N TYR A 330 1.74 -11.11 2.78
CA TYR A 330 2.34 -12.45 2.70
C TYR A 330 3.61 -12.51 1.83
N ALA A 331 3.65 -11.80 0.69
CA ALA A 331 4.79 -11.82 -0.23
C ALA A 331 5.98 -10.96 0.27
N GLY A 332 5.74 -10.08 1.24
CA GLY A 332 6.68 -9.10 1.76
C GLY A 332 6.57 -7.75 1.04
N GLU A 333 6.91 -6.68 1.77
CA GLU A 333 6.89 -5.30 1.26
C GLU A 333 7.71 -5.15 -0.03
N GLY A 334 7.12 -4.53 -1.06
CA GLY A 334 7.80 -4.26 -2.33
C GLY A 334 8.01 -5.49 -3.22
N SER A 335 7.47 -6.66 -2.87
CA SER A 335 7.62 -7.86 -3.70
C SER A 335 6.90 -7.73 -5.05
N LYS A 336 7.56 -8.13 -6.14
CA LYS A 336 6.95 -8.17 -7.48
C LYS A 336 6.08 -9.40 -7.69
N THR A 337 6.39 -10.48 -6.97
CA THR A 337 5.72 -11.77 -7.08
C THR A 337 5.47 -12.37 -5.70
N MET A 338 4.45 -13.21 -5.60
CA MET A 338 4.16 -14.03 -4.43
C MET A 338 4.60 -15.46 -4.75
N SER A 339 5.36 -16.09 -3.87
CA SER A 339 5.71 -17.51 -4.01
C SER A 339 4.55 -18.40 -3.61
N GLU A 340 4.48 -19.59 -4.17
CA GLU A 340 3.49 -20.61 -3.80
C GLU A 340 3.48 -20.90 -2.28
N THR A 341 4.66 -20.90 -1.64
CA THR A 341 4.79 -21.05 -0.19
C THR A 341 4.07 -19.93 0.58
N THR A 342 4.24 -18.68 0.16
CA THR A 342 3.54 -17.53 0.77
C THR A 342 2.05 -17.51 0.46
N PHE A 343 1.63 -18.00 -0.71
CA PHE A 343 0.22 -18.17 -1.06
C PHE A 343 -0.46 -19.20 -0.15
N TRP A 344 0.15 -20.37 0.09
CA TRP A 344 -0.41 -21.38 0.98
C TRP A 344 -0.48 -20.91 2.43
N ARG A 345 0.49 -20.09 2.86
CA ARG A 345 0.39 -19.41 4.15
C ARG A 345 -0.86 -18.54 4.23
N PHE A 346 -1.15 -17.74 3.21
CA PHE A 346 -2.39 -16.96 3.13
C PHE A 346 -3.64 -17.84 3.23
N VAL A 347 -3.69 -18.95 2.50
CA VAL A 347 -4.81 -19.89 2.52
C VAL A 347 -5.07 -20.42 3.95
N GLU A 348 -4.01 -20.76 4.67
CA GLU A 348 -4.08 -21.38 6.00
C GLU A 348 -4.44 -20.39 7.11
N THR A 349 -4.00 -19.15 7.00
CA THR A 349 -4.28 -18.08 7.99
C THR A 349 -5.61 -17.39 7.75
N SER A 350 -6.04 -17.25 6.49
CA SER A 350 -7.31 -16.57 6.12
C SER A 350 -8.56 -17.40 6.44
N GLY A 351 -8.40 -18.71 6.66
CA GLY A 351 -9.52 -19.59 7.00
C GLY A 351 -10.51 -19.83 5.86
N ILE A 352 -10.11 -19.54 4.60
CA ILE A 352 -10.94 -19.74 3.41
C ILE A 352 -11.24 -21.23 3.14
N VAL A 353 -10.42 -22.14 3.65
CA VAL A 353 -10.62 -23.59 3.48
C VAL A 353 -11.91 -24.03 4.16
N ASN A 354 -12.88 -24.51 3.39
CA ASN A 354 -14.15 -25.01 3.89
C ASN A 354 -14.59 -26.31 3.19
N ALA A 355 -15.81 -26.79 3.47
CA ALA A 355 -16.30 -28.04 2.87
C ALA A 355 -16.45 -27.95 1.34
N SER A 356 -16.75 -26.75 0.83
CA SER A 356 -16.86 -26.47 -0.60
C SER A 356 -15.51 -26.14 -1.22
N LEU A 357 -14.67 -25.38 -0.53
CA LEU A 357 -13.35 -24.94 -0.98
C LEU A 357 -12.27 -25.77 -0.29
N THR A 358 -12.03 -26.98 -0.83
CA THR A 358 -11.02 -27.91 -0.30
C THR A 358 -9.61 -27.51 -0.75
N LYS A 359 -8.57 -28.09 -0.12
CA LYS A 359 -7.17 -27.82 -0.51
C LYS A 359 -6.92 -28.24 -1.96
N GLU A 360 -7.57 -29.29 -2.45
CA GLU A 360 -7.43 -29.80 -3.81
C GLU A 360 -7.97 -28.78 -4.82
N ALA A 361 -9.15 -28.23 -4.53
CA ALA A 361 -9.75 -27.19 -5.35
C ALA A 361 -8.86 -25.94 -5.39
N ILE A 362 -8.33 -25.52 -4.24
CA ILE A 362 -7.41 -24.37 -4.14
C ILE A 362 -6.13 -24.61 -4.94
N SER A 363 -5.52 -25.79 -4.83
CA SER A 363 -4.34 -26.16 -5.62
C SER A 363 -4.64 -26.11 -7.11
N SER A 364 -5.77 -26.69 -7.54
CA SER A 364 -6.15 -26.70 -8.95
C SER A 364 -6.33 -25.28 -9.50
N MET A 365 -6.93 -24.37 -8.72
CA MET A 365 -7.10 -22.97 -9.10
C MET A 365 -5.77 -22.21 -9.12
N PHE A 366 -4.86 -22.49 -8.20
CA PHE A 366 -3.51 -21.94 -8.24
C PHE A 366 -2.74 -22.45 -9.46
N ASP A 367 -2.80 -23.76 -9.73
CA ASP A 367 -2.11 -24.43 -10.84
C ASP A 367 -2.59 -23.92 -12.20
N HIS A 368 -3.90 -23.68 -12.34
CA HIS A 368 -4.53 -23.04 -13.50
C HIS A 368 -3.82 -21.72 -13.87
N VAL A 369 -3.62 -20.84 -12.89
CA VAL A 369 -3.07 -19.50 -13.11
C VAL A 369 -1.54 -19.48 -13.14
N ALA A 370 -0.90 -20.24 -12.25
CA ALA A 370 0.56 -20.27 -12.10
C ALA A 370 1.24 -21.14 -13.15
N SER A 371 0.53 -22.08 -13.76
CA SER A 371 1.07 -23.05 -14.71
C SER A 371 0.09 -23.33 -15.87
N PRO A 372 -0.22 -22.33 -16.71
CA PRO A 372 -1.18 -22.50 -17.82
C PRO A 372 -0.75 -23.56 -18.84
N GLN A 373 0.55 -23.88 -18.93
CA GLN A 373 1.05 -24.98 -19.76
C GLN A 373 0.69 -26.36 -19.20
N LEU A 374 0.74 -26.52 -17.87
CA LEU A 374 0.26 -27.72 -17.19
C LEU A 374 -1.23 -27.88 -17.45
N GLU A 375 -1.98 -26.79 -17.30
CA GLU A 375 -3.40 -26.82 -17.53
C GLU A 375 -3.74 -27.14 -18.99
N ALA A 376 -3.05 -26.53 -19.96
CA ALA A 376 -3.19 -26.86 -21.37
C ALA A 376 -2.87 -28.35 -21.63
N ALA A 377 -1.83 -28.90 -20.98
CA ALA A 377 -1.49 -30.32 -21.06
C ALA A 377 -2.58 -31.23 -20.46
N VAL A 378 -3.26 -30.78 -19.40
CA VAL A 378 -4.41 -31.48 -18.79
C VAL A 378 -5.68 -31.36 -19.67
N ARG A 379 -5.95 -30.19 -20.26
CA ARG A 379 -7.11 -29.97 -21.14
C ARG A 379 -6.97 -30.68 -22.50
N THR A 380 -5.76 -30.69 -23.08
CA THR A 380 -5.45 -31.44 -24.30
C THR A 380 -5.36 -32.96 -24.06
N ALA A 381 -5.43 -33.39 -22.80
CA ALA A 381 -5.53 -34.79 -22.40
C ALA A 381 -6.93 -35.41 -22.60
N THR A 382 -7.80 -34.81 -23.40
CA THR A 382 -9.10 -35.40 -23.81
C THR A 382 -8.97 -36.75 -24.52
N ASN A 383 -7.78 -37.10 -25.00
CA ASN A 383 -7.43 -38.41 -25.58
C ASN A 383 -6.58 -39.32 -24.66
N LYS A 384 -6.28 -38.90 -23.43
CA LYS A 384 -5.47 -39.67 -22.46
C LYS A 384 -6.38 -40.36 -21.46
N THR A 385 -5.96 -41.52 -20.96
CA THR A 385 -6.68 -42.22 -19.90
C THR A 385 -6.65 -41.41 -18.59
N ALA A 386 -7.65 -41.57 -17.72
CA ALA A 386 -7.67 -40.91 -16.41
C ALA A 386 -6.38 -41.14 -15.60
N SER A 387 -5.76 -42.32 -15.77
CA SER A 387 -4.47 -42.68 -15.20
C SER A 387 -3.30 -41.81 -15.70
N GLU A 388 -3.28 -41.42 -16.96
CA GLU A 388 -2.20 -40.58 -17.51
C GLU A 388 -2.31 -39.13 -17.06
N VAL A 389 -3.55 -38.63 -16.88
CA VAL A 389 -3.80 -37.32 -16.27
C VAL A 389 -3.38 -37.33 -14.80
N GLU A 390 -3.70 -38.40 -14.07
CA GLU A 390 -3.28 -38.58 -12.69
C GLU A 390 -1.76 -38.65 -12.54
N ILE A 391 -1.05 -39.34 -13.44
CA ILE A 391 0.42 -39.37 -13.48
C ILE A 391 1.01 -37.98 -13.75
N LEU A 392 0.43 -37.21 -14.68
CA LEU A 392 0.91 -35.87 -15.01
C LEU A 392 0.71 -34.90 -13.84
N LEU A 393 -0.45 -34.95 -13.19
CA LEU A 393 -0.74 -34.18 -11.98
C LEU A 393 0.19 -34.60 -10.82
N TYR A 394 0.42 -35.90 -10.64
CA TYR A 394 1.33 -36.42 -9.63
C TYR A 394 2.78 -35.96 -9.88
N ALA A 395 3.26 -36.03 -11.12
CA ALA A 395 4.60 -35.55 -11.48
C ALA A 395 4.76 -34.05 -11.23
N THR A 396 3.73 -33.25 -11.52
CA THR A 396 3.76 -31.80 -11.26
C THR A 396 3.72 -31.48 -9.78
N ARG A 397 2.97 -32.26 -8.99
CA ARG A 397 3.00 -32.17 -7.52
C ARG A 397 4.35 -32.60 -6.93
N GLN A 398 5.19 -33.31 -7.70
CA GLN A 398 6.56 -33.65 -7.30
C GLN A 398 7.62 -32.70 -7.86
N GLU A 399 7.25 -31.74 -8.70
CA GLU A 399 8.15 -30.65 -9.07
C GLU A 399 8.60 -29.94 -7.78
N MET A 400 9.88 -29.58 -7.71
CA MET A 400 10.49 -29.00 -6.50
C MET A 400 10.60 -27.48 -6.59
N ASP A 401 10.61 -26.93 -7.81
CA ASP A 401 10.80 -25.51 -8.03
C ASP A 401 9.57 -24.74 -7.54
N MET A 402 9.77 -23.77 -6.65
CA MET A 402 8.66 -22.95 -6.17
C MET A 402 8.17 -22.00 -7.24
N ARG A 403 6.89 -22.14 -7.58
CA ARG A 403 6.25 -21.27 -8.56
C ARG A 403 5.96 -19.92 -7.93
N THR A 404 5.89 -18.90 -8.77
CA THR A 404 5.55 -17.54 -8.33
C THR A 404 4.44 -16.98 -9.19
N ILE A 405 3.59 -16.16 -8.59
CA ILE A 405 2.49 -15.47 -9.25
C ILE A 405 2.67 -13.95 -9.10
N THR A 406 2.34 -13.22 -10.15
CA THR A 406 2.28 -11.75 -10.12
C THR A 406 1.03 -11.26 -9.37
N ALA A 407 0.97 -9.96 -9.07
CA ALA A 407 -0.22 -9.35 -8.47
C ALA A 407 -1.50 -9.62 -9.27
N THR A 408 -1.45 -9.50 -10.61
CA THR A 408 -2.60 -9.75 -11.48
C THR A 408 -3.05 -11.21 -11.43
N GLN A 409 -2.11 -12.15 -11.49
CA GLN A 409 -2.39 -13.57 -11.33
C GLN A 409 -2.95 -13.90 -9.94
N PHE A 410 -2.47 -13.23 -8.89
CA PHE A 410 -3.02 -13.42 -7.55
C PHE A 410 -4.50 -13.01 -7.47
N VAL A 411 -4.87 -11.87 -8.06
CA VAL A 411 -6.28 -11.44 -8.10
C VAL A 411 -7.13 -12.40 -8.93
N GLU A 412 -6.60 -12.90 -10.05
CA GLU A 412 -7.25 -13.95 -10.83
C GLU A 412 -7.53 -15.21 -10.01
N VAL A 413 -6.55 -15.70 -9.23
CA VAL A 413 -6.77 -16.82 -8.30
C VAL A 413 -7.87 -16.48 -7.29
N LEU A 414 -7.88 -15.28 -6.70
CA LEU A 414 -8.91 -14.87 -5.74
C LEU A 414 -10.32 -14.82 -6.36
N VAL A 415 -10.46 -14.44 -7.63
CA VAL A 415 -11.76 -14.48 -8.35
C VAL A 415 -12.26 -15.92 -8.46
N HIS A 416 -11.40 -16.86 -8.87
CA HIS A 416 -11.76 -18.28 -8.94
C HIS A 416 -12.16 -18.82 -7.57
N LEU A 417 -11.38 -18.49 -6.52
CA LEU A 417 -11.68 -18.88 -5.15
C LEU A 417 -13.02 -18.32 -4.68
N ALA A 418 -13.34 -17.06 -4.98
CA ALA A 418 -14.60 -16.43 -4.60
C ALA A 418 -15.81 -17.18 -5.20
N ILE A 419 -15.73 -17.52 -6.48
CA ILE A 419 -16.79 -18.23 -7.19
C ILE A 419 -17.02 -19.63 -6.60
N HIS A 420 -15.93 -20.36 -6.38
CA HIS A 420 -15.98 -21.70 -5.83
C HIS A 420 -16.42 -21.72 -4.35
N TYR A 421 -16.00 -20.71 -3.56
CA TYR A 421 -16.35 -20.59 -2.15
C TYR A 421 -17.87 -20.47 -1.94
N TYR A 422 -18.56 -19.77 -2.84
CA TYR A 422 -20.03 -19.64 -2.81
C TYR A 422 -20.76 -20.66 -3.70
N CYS A 423 -20.08 -21.71 -4.17
CA CYS A 423 -20.65 -22.76 -5.03
C CYS A 423 -21.45 -22.19 -6.21
N ASN A 424 -21.01 -21.08 -6.81
CA ASN A 424 -21.68 -20.41 -7.94
C ASN A 424 -23.09 -19.86 -7.64
N THR A 425 -23.49 -19.75 -6.37
CA THR A 425 -24.87 -19.37 -6.00
C THR A 425 -25.17 -17.88 -6.14
N LEU A 426 -24.17 -17.01 -5.97
CA LEU A 426 -24.33 -15.55 -5.92
C LEU A 426 -24.04 -14.84 -7.26
N GLY A 427 -23.60 -15.57 -8.28
CA GLY A 427 -23.09 -14.98 -9.52
C GLY A 427 -21.71 -14.33 -9.36
N LEU A 428 -21.11 -13.85 -10.46
CA LEU A 428 -19.70 -13.44 -10.49
C LEU A 428 -19.36 -12.27 -9.55
N VAL A 429 -20.08 -11.16 -9.70
CA VAL A 429 -19.76 -9.90 -9.02
C VAL A 429 -20.03 -9.98 -7.51
N GLU A 430 -21.16 -10.56 -7.11
CA GLU A 430 -21.53 -10.65 -5.69
C GLU A 430 -20.65 -11.66 -4.94
N SER A 431 -20.26 -12.78 -5.57
CA SER A 431 -19.26 -13.70 -4.99
C SER A 431 -17.95 -12.98 -4.72
N VAL A 432 -17.46 -12.19 -5.67
CA VAL A 432 -16.23 -11.39 -5.51
C VAL A 432 -16.41 -10.38 -4.37
N ASN A 433 -17.45 -9.54 -4.39
CA ASN A 433 -17.68 -8.55 -3.34
C ASN A 433 -17.69 -9.15 -1.93
N ARG A 434 -18.45 -10.25 -1.73
CA ARG A 434 -18.52 -10.88 -0.41
C ARG A 434 -17.23 -11.57 0.00
N PHE A 435 -16.56 -12.23 -0.94
CA PHE A 435 -15.31 -12.93 -0.66
C PHE A 435 -14.23 -11.92 -0.22
N PHE A 436 -14.00 -10.88 -1.01
CA PHE A 436 -13.02 -9.85 -0.69
C PHE A 436 -13.40 -9.05 0.57
N GLY A 437 -14.69 -8.80 0.82
CA GLY A 437 -15.17 -8.20 2.07
C GLY A 437 -14.96 -9.08 3.31
N SER A 438 -14.83 -10.40 3.13
CA SER A 438 -14.57 -11.36 4.22
C SER A 438 -13.08 -11.62 4.48
N LEU A 439 -12.18 -11.19 3.58
CA LEU A 439 -10.75 -11.37 3.74
C LEU A 439 -10.24 -10.58 4.95
N THR A 440 -9.52 -11.28 5.82
CA THR A 440 -8.87 -10.69 6.98
C THR A 440 -7.36 -10.64 6.78
N ILE A 441 -6.73 -9.57 7.25
CA ILE A 441 -5.28 -9.40 7.23
C ILE A 441 -4.75 -9.79 8.62
N PRO A 442 -3.71 -10.61 8.72
CA PRO A 442 -3.08 -10.90 10.01
C PRO A 442 -2.52 -9.60 10.61
N THR A 443 -2.94 -9.24 11.82
CA THR A 443 -2.38 -8.09 12.54
C THR A 443 -1.21 -8.54 13.42
N ALA A 444 -0.19 -7.70 13.56
CA ALA A 444 1.01 -8.01 14.36
C ALA A 444 0.68 -8.38 15.81
N SER A 445 -0.44 -7.89 16.36
CA SER A 445 -0.95 -8.21 17.69
C SER A 445 -1.34 -9.67 17.88
N THR A 446 -1.54 -10.42 16.79
CA THR A 446 -1.92 -11.83 16.84
C THR A 446 -0.72 -12.77 16.98
N PHE A 447 0.50 -12.30 16.74
CA PHE A 447 1.71 -13.12 16.71
C PHE A 447 2.57 -12.96 17.98
N SER A 448 3.29 -14.03 18.34
CA SER A 448 4.32 -13.94 19.39
C SER A 448 5.47 -13.02 18.95
N PRO A 449 6.26 -12.44 19.87
CA PRO A 449 7.40 -11.58 19.50
C PRO A 449 8.41 -12.26 18.56
N ALA A 450 8.64 -13.57 18.76
CA ALA A 450 9.46 -14.37 17.85
C ALA A 450 8.83 -14.40 16.45
N MET A 451 7.54 -14.71 16.34
CA MET A 451 6.84 -14.71 15.05
C MET A 451 6.83 -13.33 14.40
N VAL A 452 6.62 -12.24 15.14
CA VAL A 452 6.73 -10.87 14.62
C VAL A 452 8.12 -10.63 14.00
N SER A 453 9.19 -11.11 14.64
CA SER A 453 10.54 -11.00 14.08
C SER A 453 10.76 -11.85 12.83
N PHE A 454 10.07 -13.00 12.68
CA PHE A 454 10.16 -13.82 11.47
C PHE A 454 9.66 -13.06 10.24
N PHE A 455 8.59 -12.29 10.40
CA PHE A 455 7.99 -11.51 9.32
C PHE A 455 8.74 -10.21 8.98
N GLN A 456 9.80 -9.89 9.72
CA GLN A 456 10.67 -8.77 9.35
C GLN A 456 11.45 -9.11 8.08
N TYR A 457 11.76 -8.07 7.32
CA TYR A 457 12.42 -8.16 6.03
C TYR A 457 13.68 -9.03 6.06
N GLU A 458 14.57 -8.81 7.04
CA GLU A 458 15.85 -9.51 7.12
C GLU A 458 15.68 -11.01 7.36
N CYS A 459 14.67 -11.43 8.12
CA CYS A 459 14.37 -12.86 8.33
C CYS A 459 13.70 -13.48 7.10
N GLN A 460 12.85 -12.73 6.40
CA GLN A 460 12.23 -13.18 5.15
C GLN A 460 13.25 -13.33 4.02
N GLU A 461 14.29 -12.50 3.94
CA GLU A 461 15.40 -12.70 2.98
C GLU A 461 16.15 -14.01 3.27
N VAL A 462 16.41 -14.33 4.54
CA VAL A 462 17.01 -15.61 4.94
C VAL A 462 16.10 -16.77 4.56
N PHE A 463 14.80 -16.66 4.85
CA PHE A 463 13.83 -17.67 4.44
C PHE A 463 13.82 -17.87 2.92
N ARG A 464 13.77 -16.79 2.14
CA ARG A 464 13.78 -16.82 0.66
C ARG A 464 15.05 -17.47 0.09
N PHE A 465 16.19 -17.36 0.76
CA PHE A 465 17.42 -18.05 0.36
C PHE A 465 17.33 -19.57 0.57
N PHE A 466 16.80 -20.02 1.71
CA PHE A 466 16.79 -21.44 2.09
C PHE A 466 15.51 -22.20 1.75
N VAL A 467 14.46 -21.54 1.26
CA VAL A 467 13.12 -22.13 1.17
C VAL A 467 13.04 -23.36 0.25
N ASP A 468 13.86 -23.43 -0.81
CA ASP A 468 13.92 -24.63 -1.68
C ASP A 468 14.46 -25.85 -0.91
N ASP A 469 15.52 -25.67 -0.14
CA ASP A 469 16.08 -26.72 0.71
C ASP A 469 15.11 -27.09 1.85
N LEU A 470 14.42 -26.12 2.44
CA LEU A 470 13.37 -26.38 3.42
C LEU A 470 12.21 -27.19 2.82
N ALA A 471 11.79 -26.89 1.60
CA ALA A 471 10.77 -27.66 0.88
C ALA A 471 11.26 -29.08 0.59
N ARG A 472 12.51 -29.25 0.15
CA ARG A 472 13.15 -30.58 -0.08
C ARG A 472 13.16 -31.42 1.18
N ILE A 473 13.56 -30.83 2.31
CA ILE A 473 13.53 -31.50 3.62
C ILE A 473 12.09 -31.90 3.95
N PHE A 474 11.14 -30.97 3.91
CA PHE A 474 9.75 -31.25 4.23
C PHE A 474 9.19 -32.41 3.40
N PHE A 475 9.33 -32.37 2.08
CA PHE A 475 8.81 -33.41 1.19
C PHE A 475 9.54 -34.74 1.31
N PHE A 476 10.84 -34.74 1.60
CA PHE A 476 11.58 -35.95 1.87
C PHE A 476 11.03 -36.69 3.09
N TYR A 477 10.77 -35.98 4.19
CA TYR A 477 10.20 -36.60 5.40
C TYR A 477 8.71 -36.94 5.23
N VAL A 478 7.93 -36.17 4.46
CA VAL A 478 6.56 -36.58 4.07
C VAL A 478 6.59 -37.89 3.29
N LYS A 479 7.52 -38.06 2.34
CA LYS A 479 7.66 -39.30 1.57
C LYS A 479 8.07 -40.49 2.44
N GLN A 480 8.94 -40.28 3.44
CA GLN A 480 9.21 -41.31 4.44
C GLN A 480 7.96 -41.69 5.23
N GLN A 481 7.11 -40.70 5.57
CA GLN A 481 5.86 -40.91 6.28
C GLN A 481 4.85 -41.78 5.49
N GLU A 482 4.84 -41.70 4.16
CA GLU A 482 4.03 -42.60 3.29
C GLU A 482 4.37 -44.08 3.52
N SER A 483 5.62 -44.37 3.90
CA SER A 483 6.09 -45.72 4.24
C SER A 483 5.95 -46.07 5.73
N SER A 484 5.36 -45.19 6.54
CA SER A 484 5.20 -45.42 7.98
C SER A 484 4.34 -46.65 8.28
N LYS A 485 4.66 -47.36 9.36
CA LYS A 485 3.81 -48.46 9.86
C LYS A 485 2.48 -47.96 10.43
N VAL A 486 2.38 -46.67 10.78
CA VAL A 486 1.16 -46.06 11.34
C VAL A 486 0.22 -45.66 10.21
N VAL A 487 -0.95 -46.30 10.13
CA VAL A 487 -1.98 -46.02 9.10
C VAL A 487 -2.34 -44.53 9.03
N LYS A 488 -2.48 -43.88 10.20
CA LYS A 488 -2.84 -42.47 10.30
C LYS A 488 -1.76 -41.53 9.74
N GLU A 489 -0.48 -41.86 9.98
CA GLU A 489 0.64 -41.09 9.43
C GLU A 489 0.69 -41.24 7.90
N ARG A 490 0.48 -42.46 7.39
CA ARG A 490 0.38 -42.69 5.94
C ARG A 490 -0.74 -41.89 5.29
N SER A 491 -1.93 -41.84 5.91
CA SER A 491 -3.07 -41.04 5.40
C SER A 491 -2.88 -39.53 5.52
N TRP A 492 -1.89 -39.05 6.27
CA TRP A 492 -1.54 -37.63 6.31
C TRP A 492 -0.48 -37.27 5.27
N ALA A 493 0.30 -38.26 4.83
CA ALA A 493 1.31 -38.09 3.80
C ALA A 493 0.69 -38.03 2.40
N THR A 494 -0.56 -38.49 2.22
CA THR A 494 -1.32 -38.30 0.99
C THR A 494 -1.46 -36.82 0.68
N GLN A 495 -0.96 -36.43 -0.50
CA GLN A 495 -0.96 -35.06 -1.02
C GLN A 495 -2.34 -34.64 -1.56
N ASP A 496 -3.37 -34.93 -0.76
CA ASP A 496 -4.72 -34.43 -0.96
C ASP A 496 -4.64 -32.91 -0.77
N GLY A 497 -4.57 -32.18 -1.88
CA GLY A 497 -4.47 -30.72 -1.88
C GLY A 497 -3.29 -30.12 -2.62
N GLY A 498 -2.57 -30.89 -3.43
CA GLY A 498 -1.33 -30.44 -4.06
C GLY A 498 -0.13 -30.57 -3.13
N ARG A 499 1.06 -30.18 -3.59
CA ARG A 499 2.31 -30.45 -2.87
C ARG A 499 2.33 -29.81 -1.47
N PHE A 500 1.97 -28.54 -1.35
CA PHE A 500 1.90 -27.86 -0.05
C PHE A 500 0.60 -28.13 0.74
N GLY A 501 -0.33 -28.90 0.17
CA GLY A 501 -1.47 -29.45 0.92
C GLY A 501 -1.07 -30.56 1.88
N ALA A 502 0.07 -31.22 1.63
CA ALA A 502 0.60 -32.33 2.41
C ALA A 502 0.89 -31.98 3.87
N VAL A 503 0.80 -32.99 4.74
CA VAL A 503 0.92 -32.80 6.18
C VAL A 503 2.01 -33.72 6.75
N LEU A 504 2.99 -33.10 7.40
CA LEU A 504 4.00 -33.77 8.18
C LEU A 504 3.46 -34.05 9.60
N SER A 505 3.60 -35.27 10.09
CA SER A 505 3.24 -35.59 11.47
C SER A 505 4.23 -34.95 12.46
N LEU A 506 3.75 -34.65 13.66
CA LEU A 506 4.62 -34.20 14.76
C LEU A 506 5.78 -35.17 15.03
N SER A 507 5.53 -36.47 14.92
CA SER A 507 6.56 -37.52 15.07
C SER A 507 7.67 -37.39 14.03
N MET A 508 7.33 -37.10 12.78
CA MET A 508 8.31 -36.90 11.71
C MET A 508 9.07 -35.58 11.90
N PHE A 509 8.41 -34.51 12.33
CA PHE A 509 9.10 -33.27 12.68
C PHE A 509 10.13 -33.46 13.79
N VAL A 510 9.78 -34.19 14.85
CA VAL A 510 10.72 -34.55 15.92
C VAL A 510 11.87 -35.42 15.39
N SER A 511 11.61 -36.31 14.42
CA SER A 511 12.67 -37.10 13.78
C SER A 511 13.65 -36.21 13.00
N ILE A 512 13.18 -35.19 12.27
CA ILE A 512 14.05 -34.20 11.61
C ILE A 512 15.01 -33.56 12.63
N LEU A 513 14.45 -33.07 13.74
CA LEU A 513 15.25 -32.43 14.79
C LEU A 513 16.21 -33.42 15.48
N ARG A 514 15.83 -34.70 15.58
CA ARG A 514 16.69 -35.76 16.12
C ARG A 514 17.84 -36.09 15.17
N ASP A 515 17.59 -36.15 13.88
CA ASP A 515 18.63 -36.38 12.86
C ASP A 515 19.66 -35.22 12.84
N CYS A 516 19.25 -34.03 13.26
CA CYS A 516 20.15 -32.89 13.45
C CYS A 516 20.84 -32.84 14.83
N GLU A 517 20.62 -33.85 15.69
CA GLU A 517 21.11 -33.88 17.08
C GLU A 517 20.57 -32.72 17.95
N TYR A 518 19.37 -32.20 17.66
CA TYR A 518 18.75 -31.10 18.42
C TYR A 518 17.92 -31.54 19.63
N ILE A 519 17.38 -32.77 19.58
CA ILE A 519 16.50 -33.31 20.61
C ILE A 519 17.31 -33.95 21.74
N ALA A 520 17.22 -33.39 22.94
CA ALA A 520 17.76 -33.98 24.17
C ALA A 520 16.82 -35.09 24.70
N ASP A 521 17.40 -36.18 25.20
CA ASP A 521 16.66 -37.22 25.91
C ASP A 521 16.09 -36.68 27.23
N SER A 522 14.89 -37.12 27.60
CA SER A 522 14.17 -36.69 28.80
C SER A 522 14.93 -36.89 30.12
N ASN A 523 15.95 -37.74 30.13
CA ASN A 523 16.80 -38.05 31.28
C ASN A 523 18.18 -37.39 31.24
N MET A 524 18.51 -36.63 30.19
CA MET A 524 19.75 -35.86 30.15
C MET A 524 19.48 -34.42 30.62
N SER A 525 20.24 -33.96 31.62
CA SER A 525 20.37 -32.53 31.84
C SER A 525 20.89 -31.89 30.54
N LEU A 526 20.26 -30.80 30.09
CA LEU A 526 20.68 -30.04 28.91
C LEU A 526 22.18 -29.74 29.03
N ARG A 527 23.00 -30.51 28.31
CA ARG A 527 24.45 -30.33 28.32
C ARG A 527 24.75 -29.15 27.42
N VAL A 528 24.83 -27.97 28.03
CA VAL A 528 25.42 -26.78 27.42
C VAL A 528 26.90 -27.11 27.21
N PHE A 529 27.26 -27.54 26.00
CA PHE A 529 28.66 -27.69 25.64
C PHE A 529 29.30 -26.30 25.66
N LYS A 530 30.26 -26.09 26.56
CA LYS A 530 31.01 -24.84 26.80
C LYS A 530 32.02 -24.49 25.71
N ASN A 531 32.00 -25.18 24.57
CA ASN A 531 32.89 -24.84 23.46
C ASN A 531 32.20 -23.82 22.57
N ASP A 532 32.97 -22.93 21.94
CA ASP A 532 32.54 -21.77 21.12
C ASP A 532 31.70 -22.10 19.86
N GLY A 533 30.99 -23.23 19.84
CA GLY A 533 30.04 -23.64 18.82
C GLY A 533 28.61 -23.69 19.34
N PRO A 534 27.62 -23.69 18.45
CA PRO A 534 26.21 -23.65 18.84
C PRO A 534 25.76 -24.92 19.59
N LEU A 535 24.74 -24.75 20.43
CA LEU A 535 24.14 -25.82 21.23
C LEU A 535 23.51 -26.90 20.34
N ARG A 536 24.04 -28.14 20.39
CA ARG A 536 23.44 -29.26 19.67
C ARG A 536 22.20 -29.80 20.38
N LEU A 537 22.31 -30.41 21.55
CA LEU A 537 21.15 -30.93 22.29
C LEU A 537 20.53 -29.85 23.18
N PHE A 538 19.53 -29.11 22.70
CA PHE A 538 19.00 -27.93 23.41
C PHE A 538 17.49 -27.93 23.66
N ILE A 539 16.73 -28.83 23.02
CA ILE A 539 15.27 -28.86 23.15
C ILE A 539 14.77 -30.30 23.32
N THR A 540 13.66 -30.48 24.03
CA THR A 540 13.03 -31.80 24.24
C THR A 540 11.82 -31.97 23.34
N ALA A 541 11.44 -33.22 23.04
CA ALA A 541 10.23 -33.51 22.26
C ALA A 541 8.95 -32.93 22.90
N ILE A 542 8.87 -32.90 24.24
CA ILE A 542 7.73 -32.32 24.98
C ILE A 542 7.66 -30.80 24.77
N GLN A 543 8.80 -30.12 24.72
CA GLN A 543 8.84 -28.68 24.44
C GLN A 543 8.41 -28.38 23.00
N ILE A 544 8.81 -29.22 22.03
CA ILE A 544 8.35 -29.12 20.64
C ILE A 544 6.84 -29.32 20.54
N GLU A 545 6.28 -30.34 21.21
CA GLU A 545 4.82 -30.56 21.22
C GLU A 545 4.07 -29.33 21.76
N ARG A 546 4.52 -28.75 22.87
CA ARG A 546 3.93 -27.52 23.44
C ARG A 546 4.07 -26.32 22.50
N LEU A 547 5.21 -26.21 21.81
CA LEU A 547 5.44 -25.17 20.81
C LEU A 547 4.42 -25.29 19.67
N ILE A 548 4.25 -26.48 19.10
CA ILE A 548 3.30 -26.70 17.99
C ILE A 548 1.87 -26.40 18.44
N VAL A 549 1.44 -26.86 19.62
CA VAL A 549 0.12 -26.52 20.19
C VAL A 549 -0.08 -25.01 20.30
N SER A 550 0.97 -24.27 20.69
CA SER A 550 0.90 -22.80 20.77
C SER A 550 0.78 -22.17 19.39
N LEU A 551 1.58 -22.62 18.42
CA LEU A 551 1.58 -22.07 17.05
C LEU A 551 0.27 -22.36 16.31
N CYS A 552 -0.34 -23.54 16.50
CA CYS A 552 -1.62 -23.89 15.89
C CYS A 552 -2.75 -22.92 16.21
N LYS A 553 -2.69 -22.17 17.32
CA LYS A 553 -3.70 -21.17 17.69
C LYS A 553 -3.83 -20.03 16.66
N HIS A 554 -2.81 -19.82 15.82
CA HIS A 554 -2.80 -18.78 14.80
C HIS A 554 -3.38 -19.21 13.46
N PHE A 555 -3.62 -20.51 13.27
CA PHE A 555 -4.06 -21.08 12.00
C PHE A 555 -5.49 -21.60 12.09
N ALA A 556 -6.30 -21.26 11.11
CA ALA A 556 -7.68 -21.73 11.07
C ALA A 556 -7.70 -23.25 10.90
N ARG A 557 -8.39 -23.95 11.79
CA ARG A 557 -8.61 -25.42 11.72
C ARG A 557 -7.33 -26.27 11.77
N ALA A 558 -6.20 -25.71 12.25
CA ALA A 558 -4.97 -26.48 12.44
C ALA A 558 -5.11 -27.49 13.59
N LYS A 559 -4.51 -28.67 13.41
CA LYS A 559 -4.44 -29.70 14.46
C LYS A 559 -3.00 -29.82 14.97
N PRO A 560 -2.77 -29.88 16.28
CA PRO A 560 -1.41 -29.94 16.85
C PRO A 560 -0.55 -31.14 16.44
N THR A 561 -1.15 -32.18 15.87
CA THR A 561 -0.44 -33.38 15.38
C THR A 561 -0.04 -33.29 13.91
N GLU A 562 -0.50 -32.26 13.20
CA GLU A 562 -0.45 -32.10 11.76
C GLU A 562 0.29 -30.78 11.42
N LEU A 563 1.46 -30.89 10.80
CA LEU A 563 2.27 -29.74 10.38
C LEU A 563 2.16 -29.56 8.87
N THR A 564 1.51 -28.48 8.46
CA THR A 564 1.63 -27.97 7.09
C THR A 564 3.03 -27.40 6.87
N PHE A 565 3.41 -27.13 5.61
CA PHE A 565 4.70 -26.51 5.32
C PHE A 565 4.88 -25.18 6.05
N THR A 566 3.83 -24.35 6.11
CA THR A 566 3.85 -23.09 6.87
C THR A 566 4.16 -23.33 8.34
N LEU A 567 3.42 -24.23 9.00
CA LEU A 567 3.60 -24.51 10.42
C LEU A 567 4.98 -25.14 10.70
N PHE A 568 5.48 -25.96 9.78
CA PHE A 568 6.85 -26.48 9.80
C PHE A 568 7.89 -25.36 9.80
N THR A 569 7.77 -24.37 8.90
CA THR A 569 8.70 -23.23 8.84
C THR A 569 8.62 -22.34 10.08
N ASP A 570 7.41 -22.10 10.60
CA ASP A 570 7.20 -21.30 11.81
C ASP A 570 7.75 -22.00 13.07
N ALA A 571 7.61 -23.32 13.13
CA ALA A 571 8.19 -24.15 14.17
C ALA A 571 9.72 -24.15 14.12
N LEU A 572 10.31 -24.27 12.92
CA LEU A 572 11.76 -24.18 12.73
C LEU A 572 12.30 -22.80 13.13
N TYR A 573 11.67 -21.71 12.70
CA TYR A 573 12.09 -20.37 13.09
C TYR A 573 12.02 -20.17 14.61
N THR A 574 10.92 -20.58 15.24
CA THR A 574 10.78 -20.47 16.69
C THR A 574 11.80 -21.34 17.42
N THR A 575 12.14 -22.51 16.89
CA THR A 575 13.19 -23.37 17.43
C THR A 575 14.56 -22.72 17.29
N ALA A 576 14.88 -22.14 16.13
CA ALA A 576 16.10 -21.38 15.87
C ALA A 576 16.25 -20.19 16.82
N TYR A 577 15.15 -19.53 17.17
CA TYR A 577 15.15 -18.43 18.13
C TYR A 577 15.75 -18.82 19.49
N TYR A 578 15.52 -20.06 19.95
CA TYR A 578 16.07 -20.56 21.22
C TYR A 578 17.42 -21.27 21.11
N TRP A 579 17.89 -21.55 19.89
CA TRP A 579 19.16 -22.22 19.63
C TRP A 579 20.37 -21.39 20.06
N CYS A 580 20.30 -20.07 19.83
CA CYS A 580 21.27 -19.10 20.34
C CYS A 580 20.52 -18.10 21.24
N PRO A 581 20.62 -18.21 22.57
CA PRO A 581 19.87 -17.35 23.49
C PRO A 581 20.44 -15.94 23.60
N ASP A 582 21.60 -15.64 23.00
CA ASP A 582 22.23 -14.32 23.08
C ASP A 582 21.36 -13.24 22.40
N PRO A 583 20.81 -12.26 23.15
CA PRO A 583 19.98 -11.20 22.60
C PRO A 583 20.75 -10.23 21.69
N LEU A 584 22.09 -10.21 21.74
CA LEU A 584 22.92 -9.35 20.88
C LEU A 584 22.99 -9.88 19.44
N VAL A 585 22.78 -11.18 19.24
CA VAL A 585 22.77 -11.79 17.90
C VAL A 585 21.45 -11.48 17.21
N PRO A 586 21.46 -10.80 16.04
CA PRO A 586 20.25 -10.52 15.28
C PRO A 586 19.42 -11.78 14.94
N PRO A 587 18.07 -11.73 15.01
CA PRO A 587 17.21 -12.88 14.69
C PRO A 587 17.46 -13.49 13.31
N SER A 588 17.70 -12.66 12.30
CA SER A 588 18.02 -13.09 10.92
C SER A 588 19.33 -13.89 10.84
N ARG A 589 20.40 -13.44 11.52
CA ARG A 589 21.68 -14.17 11.59
C ARG A 589 21.54 -15.50 12.30
N ARG A 590 20.84 -15.48 13.44
CA ARG A 590 20.56 -16.69 14.22
C ARG A 590 19.81 -17.71 13.37
N PHE A 591 18.79 -17.28 12.65
CA PHE A 591 18.01 -18.12 11.77
C PHE A 591 18.86 -18.68 10.62
N ALA A 592 19.65 -17.84 9.95
CA ALA A 592 20.52 -18.26 8.86
C ALA A 592 21.57 -19.29 9.32
N ALA A 593 22.24 -19.04 10.45
CA ALA A 593 23.22 -19.97 11.01
C ALA A 593 22.57 -21.31 11.44
N PHE A 594 21.37 -21.26 12.02
CA PHE A 594 20.61 -22.45 12.38
C PHE A 594 20.25 -23.30 11.15
N LEU A 595 19.77 -22.66 10.08
CA LEU A 595 19.43 -23.36 8.84
C LEU A 595 20.67 -23.95 8.16
N SER A 596 21.79 -23.22 8.12
CA SER A 596 23.06 -23.74 7.61
C SER A 596 23.53 -24.98 8.39
N ASP A 597 23.48 -24.96 9.73
CA ASP A 597 23.85 -26.11 10.54
C ASP A 597 22.89 -27.29 10.33
N MET A 598 21.58 -27.04 10.32
CA MET A 598 20.55 -28.05 10.09
C MET A 598 20.75 -28.76 8.74
N ILE A 599 20.94 -27.99 7.66
CA ILE A 599 21.20 -28.53 6.32
C ILE A 599 22.50 -29.33 6.30
N THR A 600 23.56 -28.84 6.95
CA THR A 600 24.84 -29.57 7.06
C THR A 600 24.66 -30.92 7.76
N GLN A 601 23.93 -30.97 8.87
CA GLN A 601 23.68 -32.23 9.58
C GLN A 601 22.83 -33.18 8.74
N LEU A 602 21.77 -32.67 8.09
CA LEU A 602 20.90 -33.49 7.26
C LEU A 602 21.65 -34.07 6.06
N ILE A 603 22.51 -33.31 5.38
CA ILE A 603 23.38 -33.81 4.31
C ILE A 603 24.25 -34.96 4.81
N LYS A 604 24.86 -34.80 6.00
CA LYS A 604 25.73 -35.83 6.59
C LYS A 604 24.96 -37.11 6.90
N VAL A 605 23.84 -37.00 7.62
CA VAL A 605 23.02 -38.15 8.05
C VAL A 605 22.36 -38.84 6.84
N ASN A 606 21.92 -38.07 5.85
CA ASN A 606 21.23 -38.57 4.67
C ASN A 606 22.13 -38.72 3.45
N SER A 607 23.45 -38.80 3.62
CA SER A 607 24.43 -38.91 2.53
C SER A 607 24.24 -40.12 1.59
N LYS A 608 23.46 -41.12 2.03
CA LYS A 608 23.11 -42.32 1.25
C LYS A 608 21.63 -42.39 0.84
N SER A 609 20.86 -41.33 1.08
CA SER A 609 19.44 -41.26 0.73
C SER A 609 19.23 -40.44 -0.56
N THR A 610 17.97 -40.24 -0.95
CA THR A 610 17.60 -39.40 -2.10
C THR A 610 17.47 -37.92 -1.76
N LEU A 611 17.79 -37.50 -0.53
CA LEU A 611 17.75 -36.10 -0.12
C LEU A 611 18.97 -35.37 -0.70
N ILE A 612 18.73 -34.42 -1.61
CA ILE A 612 19.75 -33.58 -2.21
C ILE A 612 19.49 -32.14 -1.75
N LEU A 613 20.44 -31.52 -1.07
CA LEU A 613 20.37 -30.14 -0.56
C LEU A 613 21.51 -29.31 -1.13
N GLY A 614 21.32 -27.98 -1.17
CA GLY A 614 22.37 -27.04 -1.55
C GLY A 614 23.55 -27.05 -0.57
N GLU A 615 24.70 -26.55 -1.02
CA GLU A 615 25.85 -26.33 -0.14
C GLU A 615 25.54 -25.18 0.84
N PRO A 616 25.49 -25.43 2.15
CA PRO A 616 25.08 -24.40 3.11
C PRO A 616 26.20 -23.36 3.29
N PRO A 617 25.88 -22.06 3.27
CA PRO A 617 26.87 -21.02 3.50
C PRO A 617 27.33 -21.00 4.96
N ALA A 618 28.61 -20.66 5.20
CA ALA A 618 29.14 -20.46 6.54
C ALA A 618 28.69 -19.11 7.08
N ILE A 619 27.75 -19.11 8.04
CA ILE A 619 27.18 -17.89 8.61
C ILE A 619 27.80 -17.62 9.99
N SER A 620 28.48 -16.48 10.12
CA SER A 620 28.95 -15.97 11.43
C SER A 620 27.80 -15.35 12.22
N LEU A 621 27.75 -15.65 13.52
CA LEU A 621 26.82 -15.03 14.48
C LEU A 621 27.20 -13.57 14.79
N GLU A 622 28.45 -13.17 14.50
CA GLU A 622 28.90 -11.79 14.64
C GLU A 622 28.47 -10.94 13.42
N GLY A 623 28.00 -9.71 13.67
CA GLY A 623 27.68 -8.72 12.63
C GLY A 623 26.25 -8.16 12.68
N GLY A 624 25.91 -7.32 11.69
CA GLY A 624 24.61 -6.62 11.63
C GLY A 624 23.44 -7.48 11.14
N LYS A 625 22.20 -6.95 11.19
CA LYS A 625 20.97 -7.71 10.82
C LYS A 625 20.97 -8.28 9.40
N LYS A 626 21.64 -7.62 8.45
CA LYS A 626 21.74 -8.11 7.08
C LYS A 626 22.73 -9.28 7.02
N VAL A 627 22.29 -10.40 6.44
CA VAL A 627 23.11 -11.58 6.18
C VAL A 627 23.53 -11.56 4.71
N THR A 628 24.82 -11.82 4.44
CA THR A 628 25.36 -12.01 3.10
C THR A 628 25.68 -13.49 2.92
N PHE A 629 25.18 -14.07 1.84
CA PHE A 629 25.31 -15.51 1.57
C PHE A 629 26.47 -15.84 0.61
N PHE A 630 27.26 -14.83 0.21
CA PHE A 630 28.37 -14.92 -0.73
C PHE A 630 29.56 -14.09 -0.26
#